data_AF-A0A954V4W8-F1
#
_entry.id   AF-A0A954V4W8-F1
#
_cell.length_a   1.000
_cell.length_b   1.000
_cell.length_c   1.000
_cell.angle_alpha   90.00
_cell.angle_beta   90.00
_cell.angle_gamma   90.00
#
_symmetry.space_group_name_H-M   'P 1'
#
loop_
_entity.id
_entity.type
_entity.pdbx_description
1 polymer ?
#
loop_
_entity_poly.entity_id
_entity_poly.type
_entity_poly.pdbx_seq_one_letter_code
_entity_poly.pdbx_strand_id
1 'polypeptide(L)'
;MVHHPKKNQLQRFHVTLGHSRVTVFASNEASALQVARQQLCQEMPRMWDVIAATDASRFQITPVTPHGNSLNATLPNSLGS
;
A
#
# COMPACT_ATOMS: atom_id res chain seq x y z
N MET A 1 0.71 27.88 -24.82
CA MET A 1 0.52 26.42 -24.77
C MET A 1 0.77 25.97 -23.33
N VAL A 2 -0.24 26.08 -22.47
CA VAL A 2 -0.10 25.73 -21.05
C VAL A 2 -0.22 24.22 -20.92
N HIS A 3 0.93 23.54 -20.84
CA HIS A 3 0.98 22.15 -20.40
C HIS A 3 0.42 22.09 -18.99
N HIS A 4 -0.84 21.68 -18.85
CA HIS A 4 -1.38 21.26 -17.57
C HIS A 4 -0.58 20.02 -17.17
N PRO A 5 0.24 20.05 -16.11
CA PRO A 5 0.91 18.84 -15.65
C PRO A 5 -0.20 17.90 -15.20
N LYS A 6 -0.29 16.73 -15.85
CA LYS A 6 -1.15 15.62 -15.43
C LYS A 6 -0.98 15.48 -13.92
N LYS A 7 -2.05 15.78 -13.17
CA LYS A 7 -2.12 15.50 -11.74
C LYS A 7 -1.86 14.00 -11.61
N ASN A 8 -0.62 13.64 -11.35
CA ASN A 8 -0.21 12.29 -11.04
C ASN A 8 -0.81 12.03 -9.66
N GLN A 9 -2.07 11.58 -9.64
CA GLN A 9 -2.84 11.33 -8.43
C GLN A 9 -2.14 10.23 -7.67
N LEU A 10 -1.22 10.61 -6.78
CA LEU A 10 -0.51 9.68 -5.93
C LEU A 10 -1.55 9.07 -4.98
N GLN A 11 -1.77 7.78 -5.14
CA GLN A 11 -2.62 7.01 -4.25
C GLN A 11 -1.79 6.52 -3.07
N ARG A 12 -2.43 6.40 -1.92
CA ARG A 12 -1.83 5.87 -0.71
C ARG A 12 -1.82 4.35 -0.78
N PHE A 13 -0.68 3.73 -0.51
CA PHE A 13 -0.50 2.28 -0.47
C PHE A 13 0.08 1.88 0.88
N HIS A 14 -0.41 0.79 1.44
CA HIS A 14 0.21 0.12 2.57
C HIS A 14 1.07 -1.01 2.05
N VAL A 15 2.36 -0.97 2.38
CA VAL A 15 3.30 -2.01 2.02
C VAL A 15 3.79 -2.68 3.30
N THR A 16 3.57 -3.98 3.40
CA THR A 16 3.93 -4.80 4.55
C THR A 16 4.97 -5.83 4.13
N LEU A 17 6.07 -5.89 4.89
CA LEU A 17 7.16 -6.84 4.72
C LEU A 17 7.36 -7.59 6.04
N GLY A 18 6.89 -8.83 6.12
CA GLY A 18 6.92 -9.60 7.35
C GLY A 18 6.14 -8.90 8.47
N HIS A 19 6.86 -8.38 9.47
CA HIS A 19 6.29 -7.68 10.62
C HIS A 19 6.35 -6.15 10.48
N SER A 20 7.06 -5.65 9.47
CA SER A 20 7.23 -4.21 9.24
C SER A 20 6.21 -3.70 8.24
N ARG A 21 5.57 -2.58 8.54
CA ARG A 21 4.58 -1.95 7.67
C ARG A 21 4.92 -0.48 7.47
N VAL A 22 4.89 -0.05 6.21
CA VAL A 22 5.09 1.35 5.81
C VAL A 22 3.93 1.81 4.94
N THR A 23 3.69 3.12 4.97
CA THR A 23 2.68 3.76 4.13
C THR A 23 3.38 4.66 3.12
N VAL A 24 3.12 4.45 1.84
CA VAL A 24 3.77 5.20 0.75
C VAL A 24 2.73 5.79 -0.19
N PHE A 25 3.10 6.85 -0.88
CA PHE A 25 2.27 7.50 -1.89
C PHE A 25 2.88 7.24 -3.26
N ALA A 26 2.12 6.63 -4.16
CA ALA A 26 2.59 6.22 -5.47
C ALA A 26 1.45 6.23 -6.51
N SER A 27 1.79 6.24 -7.79
CA SER A 27 0.77 6.15 -8.86
C SER A 27 0.30 4.72 -9.12
N ASN A 28 1.15 3.74 -8.81
CA ASN A 28 0.94 2.32 -9.08
C ASN A 28 1.67 1.46 -8.04
N GLU A 29 1.32 0.17 -7.97
CA GLU A 29 1.90 -0.78 -7.02
C GLU A 29 3.42 -0.95 -7.22
N ALA A 30 3.88 -0.93 -8.47
CA ALA A 30 5.31 -1.05 -8.78
C ALA A 30 6.14 0.12 -8.21
N SER A 31 5.65 1.36 -8.34
CA SER A 31 6.29 2.53 -7.72
C SER A 31 6.13 2.49 -6.21
N ALA A 32 4.98 2.05 -5.69
CA ALA A 32 4.76 1.89 -4.25
C ALA A 32 5.80 0.96 -3.64
N LEU A 33 6.09 -0.17 -4.29
CA LEU A 33 7.10 -1.11 -3.83
C LEU A 33 8.50 -0.50 -3.78
N GLN A 34 8.91 0.23 -4.83
CA GLN A 34 10.23 0.86 -4.87
C GLN A 34 10.39 1.89 -3.75
N VAL A 35 9.38 2.75 -3.57
CA VAL A 35 9.37 3.77 -2.49
C VAL A 35 9.36 3.09 -1.13
N ALA A 36 8.55 2.05 -0.94
CA ALA A 36 8.46 1.31 0.31
C ALA A 36 9.76 0.61 0.68
N ARG A 37 10.47 0.03 -0.30
CA ARG A 37 11.81 -0.54 -0.08
C ARG A 37 12.77 0.52 0.44
N GLN A 38 12.86 1.67 -0.23
CA GLN A 38 13.75 2.73 0.23
C GLN A 38 13.40 3.22 1.63
N GLN A 39 12.11 3.36 1.93
CA GLN A 39 11.64 3.75 3.26
C GLN A 39 12.01 2.72 4.33
N LEU A 40 11.76 1.43 4.08
CA LEU A 40 12.12 0.33 4.98
C LEU A 40 13.64 0.26 5.21
N CYS A 41 14.43 0.52 4.17
CA CYS A 41 15.89 0.57 4.26
C CYS A 41 16.39 1.72 5.14
N GLN A 42 15.71 2.88 5.12
CA GLN A 42 16.03 4.02 5.97
C GLN A 42 15.62 3.79 7.43
N GLU A 43 14.45 3.19 7.64
CA GLU A 43 13.95 2.85 8.99
C GLU A 43 14.75 1.72 9.64
N MET A 44 15.18 0.74 8.85
CA MET A 44 15.88 -0.46 9.32
C MET A 44 17.17 -0.68 8.51
N PRO A 45 18.20 0.18 8.70
CA PRO A 45 19.45 0.07 7.94
C PRO A 45 20.17 -1.27 8.18
N ARG A 46 19.98 -1.88 9.36
CA ARG A 46 20.50 -3.22 9.68
C ARG A 46 19.82 -4.35 8.90
N MET A 47 18.58 -4.14 8.43
CA MET A 47 17.83 -5.11 7.63
C MET A 47 17.89 -4.79 6.13
N TRP A 48 18.71 -3.81 5.72
CA TRP A 48 18.85 -3.40 4.33
C TRP A 48 19.14 -4.58 3.40
N ASP A 49 20.09 -5.44 3.78
CA ASP A 49 20.48 -6.62 3.00
C ASP A 49 19.29 -7.57 2.78
N VAL A 50 18.52 -7.82 3.85
CA VAL A 50 17.30 -8.64 3.79
C VAL A 50 16.24 -7.97 2.90
N ILE A 51 16.00 -6.67 3.07
CA ILE A 51 14.99 -5.93 2.28
C ILE A 51 15.37 -5.89 0.79
N ALA A 52 16.67 -5.74 0.50
CA ALA A 52 17.21 -5.70 -0.85
C ALA A 52 17.18 -7.08 -1.52
N ALA A 53 17.50 -8.15 -0.79
CA ALA A 53 17.46 -9.53 -1.26
C ALA A 53 16.03 -10.12 -1.31
N THR A 54 15.07 -9.52 -0.60
CA THR A 54 13.70 -10.03 -0.55
C THR A 54 12.96 -9.77 -1.86
N ASP A 55 12.37 -10.80 -2.44
CA ASP A 55 11.59 -10.69 -3.67
C ASP A 55 10.33 -9.82 -3.51
N ALA A 56 9.92 -9.17 -4.61
CA ALA A 56 8.71 -8.34 -4.67
C ALA A 56 7.45 -9.08 -4.20
N SER A 57 7.37 -10.40 -4.43
CA SER A 57 6.24 -11.25 -4.03
C SER A 57 6.05 -11.32 -2.50
N ARG A 58 7.10 -11.07 -1.71
CA ARG A 58 7.03 -11.08 -0.24
C ARG A 58 6.50 -9.76 0.33
N PHE A 59 6.44 -8.71 -0.49
CA PHE A 59 5.86 -7.43 -0.10
C PHE A 59 4.36 -7.48 -0.36
N GLN A 60 3.58 -7.40 0.71
CA GLN A 60 2.14 -7.26 0.60
C GLN A 60 1.79 -5.79 0.38
N ILE A 61 1.40 -5.46 -0.83
CA ILE A 61 1.01 -4.10 -1.24
C ILE A 61 -0.51 -4.06 -1.26
N THR A 62 -1.10 -3.18 -0.46
CA THR A 62 -2.54 -2.98 -0.40
C THR A 62 -2.85 -1.52 -0.69
N PRO A 63 -3.57 -1.19 -1.77
CA PRO A 63 -4.04 0.17 -1.99
C PRO A 63 -4.93 0.59 -0.82
N VAL A 64 -4.61 1.73 -0.23
CA VAL A 64 -5.46 2.36 0.78
C VAL A 64 -6.47 3.17 0.02
N THR A 65 -7.57 2.52 -0.35
CA THR A 65 -8.74 3.27 -0.79
C THR A 65 -9.11 4.19 0.37
N PRO A 66 -9.31 5.50 0.15
CA PRO A 66 -9.96 6.37 1.14
C PRO A 66 -11.41 5.89 1.25
N HIS A 67 -11.61 4.77 1.93
CA HIS A 67 -12.91 4.17 2.15
C HIS A 67 -13.61 5.05 3.18
N GLY A 68 -14.44 5.97 2.71
CA GLY A 68 -15.47 6.55 3.54
C GLY A 68 -16.35 5.41 4.08
N ASN A 69 -16.17 5.09 5.35
CA ASN A 69 -17.11 4.40 6.23
C ASN A 69 -17.73 3.09 5.70
N SER A 70 -17.13 1.95 6.06
CA SER A 70 -17.73 0.62 5.81
C SER A 70 -18.77 0.28 6.90
N LEU A 71 -19.95 0.91 6.84
CA LEU A 71 -21.15 0.49 7.58
C LEU A 71 -21.97 -0.49 6.74
N ASN A 72 -21.46 -1.68 6.44
CA ASN A 72 -22.33 -2.75 5.93
C ASN A 72 -21.70 -4.12 6.12
N ALA A 73 -22.06 -4.81 7.20
CA ALA A 73 -22.20 -6.26 7.22
C ALA A 73 -22.89 -6.65 8.53
N THR A 74 -24.22 -6.82 8.48
CA THR A 74 -24.94 -8.00 9.00
C THR A 74 -26.44 -7.76 8.84
N LEU A 75 -27.02 -8.26 7.76
CA LEU A 75 -28.44 -8.61 7.70
C LEU A 75 -28.52 -10.03 7.13
N PRO A 76 -28.85 -11.06 7.93
CA PRO A 76 -29.58 -12.19 7.43
C PRO A 76 -31.07 -11.95 7.65
N ASN A 77 -31.76 -11.57 6.57
CA ASN A 77 -33.19 -11.80 6.45
C ASN A 77 -33.44 -13.31 6.58
N SER A 78 -34.22 -13.74 7.57
CA SER A 78 -34.77 -15.10 7.64
C SER A 78 -36.19 -15.01 8.14
N LEU A 79 -37.09 -15.03 7.16
CA LEU A 79 -38.54 -15.19 7.29
C LEU A 79 -38.83 -16.68 7.55
N GLY A 80 -39.55 -16.99 8.61
CA GLY A 80 -40.04 -18.33 8.97
C GLY A 80 -40.09 -18.47 10.48
N SER A 81 -41.22 -18.70 11.14
CA SER A 81 -42.58 -19.08 10.73
C SER A 81 -43.58 -18.61 11.77
#